data_AF-A0A1G9H9J2-F1
#
_entry.id   AF-A0A1G9H9J2-F1
#
_cell.length_a   1.000
_cell.length_b   1.000
_cell.length_c   1.000
_cell.angle_alpha   90.00
_cell.angle_beta   90.00
_cell.angle_gamma   90.00
#
_symmetry.space_group_name_H-M   'P 1'
#
loop_
_entity.id
_entity.type
_entity.pdbx_description
1 polymer ?
#
loop_
_entity_poly.entity_id
_entity_poly.type
_entity_poly.pdbx_seq_one_letter_code
_entity_poly.pdbx_strand_id
1 'polypeptide(L)'
;MGKKDPEHKALIPLVIPAYEPDERMTKLFEEFKEKGIHDVILIDDGSGEAYREVFQKAEEILKEIGGELLTHEKNKGKGGAIRTAFAHVLEKYPEAIGVVTADCDGQHHVEDILAIMRRLSEKPDCLIAGVRRFDGEDVPWKSAFGNKLTAKVVSYISGIRISDTQCGLRGIPRSFMKELLNVPGDGFEYDTRMLLESAGKYPIEEVGIQTIYDSKENHQTHFRPVRDSIRIYRILGARFITFIFASLSSSVVDIGLFALFCRLFRRGILQMPAILSRVPYVAAATVLARILSCTYNFTVNYKVVFQSSEHVGRSAARYLALAAFQMSLSALLVTGGVLLLPALPEVLIKVVVDTCLFLISYYIQRKYVF
;
A
#
# COMPACT_ATOMS: atom_id res chain seq x y z
N MET A 1 13.69 41.50 -6.96
CA MET A 1 14.27 40.16 -7.15
C MET A 1 15.53 40.07 -6.31
N GLY A 2 15.40 39.66 -5.04
CA GLY A 2 16.55 39.45 -4.16
C GLY A 2 17.22 38.13 -4.54
N LYS A 3 18.51 38.19 -4.87
CA LYS A 3 19.36 36.99 -4.99
C LYS A 3 19.31 36.29 -3.62
N LYS A 4 18.77 35.07 -3.57
CA LYS A 4 18.94 34.20 -2.41
C LYS A 4 20.42 33.87 -2.30
N ASP A 5 20.96 34.11 -1.11
CA ASP A 5 22.33 33.77 -0.73
C ASP A 5 22.61 32.27 -0.98
N PRO A 6 23.77 31.87 -1.55
CA PRO A 6 24.09 30.48 -1.84
C PRO A 6 24.34 29.58 -0.61
N GLU A 7 24.35 30.13 0.62
CA GLU A 7 24.84 29.44 1.81
C GLU A 7 23.80 29.15 2.91
N HIS A 8 22.51 29.40 2.67
CA HIS A 8 21.48 28.85 3.56
C HIS A 8 21.25 27.37 3.23
N LYS A 9 22.10 26.50 3.78
CA LYS A 9 21.92 25.04 3.73
C LYS A 9 20.53 24.74 4.29
N ALA A 10 19.66 24.17 3.47
CA ALA A 10 18.28 23.88 3.88
C ALA A 10 18.30 22.93 5.08
N LEU A 11 17.53 23.28 6.12
CA LEU A 11 17.42 22.47 7.33
C LEU A 11 16.60 21.21 7.04
N ILE A 12 17.23 20.05 7.16
CA ILE A 12 16.64 18.74 6.90
C ILE A 12 17.09 17.79 8.02
N PRO A 13 16.32 17.63 9.10
CA PRO A 13 16.66 16.68 10.15
C PRO A 13 16.69 15.23 9.64
N LEU A 14 17.60 14.43 10.19
CA LEU A 14 17.69 12.99 9.91
C LEU A 14 16.99 12.20 11.01
N VAL A 15 15.96 11.44 10.66
CA VAL A 15 15.14 10.64 11.57
C VAL A 15 15.58 9.19 11.54
N ILE A 16 15.96 8.66 12.71
CA ILE A 16 16.41 7.28 12.90
C ILE A 16 15.51 6.57 13.93
N PRO A 17 14.51 5.78 13.50
CA PRO A 17 13.76 4.92 14.42
C PRO A 17 14.60 3.68 14.80
N ALA A 18 14.70 3.39 16.09
CA ALA A 18 15.43 2.24 16.61
C ALA A 18 14.58 1.44 17.61
N TYR A 19 14.66 0.11 17.52
CA TYR A 19 14.09 -0.81 18.50
C TYR A 19 15.06 -1.96 18.67
N GLU A 20 15.50 -2.21 19.90
CA GLU A 20 16.47 -3.25 20.25
C GLU A 20 17.79 -3.20 19.41
N PRO A 21 18.42 -2.02 19.20
CA PRO A 21 19.58 -1.88 18.31
C PRO A 21 20.86 -2.53 18.87
N ASP A 22 21.84 -2.77 18.01
CA ASP A 22 23.19 -3.23 18.37
C ASP A 22 24.24 -2.10 18.23
N GLU A 23 25.53 -2.44 18.41
CA GLU A 23 26.65 -1.49 18.31
C GLU A 23 26.83 -0.85 16.92
N ARG A 24 26.18 -1.38 15.87
CA ARG A 24 26.25 -0.80 14.52
C ARG A 24 25.63 0.60 14.50
N MET A 25 24.59 0.83 15.30
CA MET A 25 23.96 2.15 15.41
C MET A 25 24.96 3.19 15.93
N THR A 26 25.75 2.85 16.96
CA THR A 26 26.77 3.78 17.48
C THR A 26 27.88 4.07 16.46
N LYS A 27 28.30 3.07 15.68
CA LYS A 27 29.28 3.27 14.60
C LYS A 27 28.73 4.17 13.50
N LEU A 28 27.48 3.97 13.10
CA LEU A 28 26.80 4.82 12.14
C LEU A 28 26.76 6.29 12.58
N PHE A 29 26.60 6.54 13.89
CA PHE A 29 26.58 7.90 14.42
C PHE A 29 27.96 8.56 14.47
N GLU A 30 29.02 7.79 14.71
CA GLU A 30 30.39 8.29 14.53
C GLU A 30 30.65 8.65 13.07
N GLU A 31 30.19 7.84 12.11
CA GLU A 31 30.28 8.18 10.69
C GLU A 31 29.48 9.45 10.34
N PHE A 32 28.31 9.66 10.95
CA PHE A 32 27.55 10.91 10.79
C PHE A 32 28.34 12.12 11.27
N LYS A 33 29.00 12.01 12.42
CA LYS A 33 29.89 13.04 12.96
C LYS A 33 31.07 13.33 12.04
N GLU A 34 31.75 12.30 11.54
CA GLU A 34 32.87 12.44 10.60
C GLU A 34 32.45 13.10 9.27
N LYS A 35 31.23 12.81 8.80
CA LYS A 35 30.71 13.30 7.51
C LYS A 35 29.93 14.61 7.63
N GLY A 36 29.81 15.18 8.83
CA GLY A 36 29.12 16.46 9.07
C GLY A 36 27.60 16.39 8.84
N ILE A 37 26.98 15.27 9.19
CA ILE A 37 25.52 15.18 9.33
C ILE A 37 25.16 15.74 10.71
N HIS A 38 24.21 16.67 10.72
CA HIS A 38 23.71 17.34 11.91
C HIS A 38 22.19 17.14 12.04
N ASP A 39 21.62 17.59 13.16
CA ASP A 39 20.17 17.57 13.41
C ASP A 39 19.57 16.16 13.31
N VAL A 40 20.23 15.18 13.95
CA VAL A 40 19.80 13.78 13.96
C VAL A 40 18.81 13.54 15.10
N ILE A 41 17.64 13.02 14.79
CA ILE A 41 16.60 12.66 15.75
C ILE A 41 16.54 11.14 15.83
N LEU A 42 17.10 10.60 16.89
CA LEU A 42 17.03 9.17 17.23
C LEU A 42 15.77 8.93 18.07
N ILE A 43 15.04 7.85 17.75
CA ILE A 43 13.88 7.42 18.52
C ILE A 43 14.15 6.03 19.08
N ASP A 44 14.29 5.93 20.40
CA ASP A 44 14.17 4.64 21.11
C ASP A 44 12.69 4.28 21.21
N ASP A 45 12.24 3.32 20.41
CA ASP A 45 10.87 2.82 20.40
C ASP A 45 10.63 1.82 21.54
N GLY A 46 11.09 2.14 22.76
CA GLY A 46 10.86 1.35 23.97
C GLY A 46 11.61 0.02 24.01
N SER A 47 12.91 0.05 23.70
CA SER A 47 13.79 -1.13 23.68
C SER A 47 14.05 -1.74 25.07
N GLY A 48 13.87 -0.96 26.14
CA GLY A 48 14.00 -1.41 27.52
C GLY A 48 15.42 -1.36 28.08
N GLU A 49 15.58 -1.72 29.36
CA GLU A 49 16.81 -1.47 30.14
C GLU A 49 18.06 -2.15 29.55
N ALA A 50 17.89 -3.30 28.90
CA ALA A 50 19.00 -4.05 28.30
C ALA A 50 19.74 -3.27 27.19
N TYR A 51 19.10 -2.27 26.58
CA TYR A 51 19.65 -1.47 25.48
C TYR A 51 20.08 -0.07 25.92
N ARG A 52 19.93 0.26 27.20
CA ARG A 52 20.19 1.59 27.74
C ARG A 52 21.62 2.07 27.48
N GLU A 53 22.61 1.19 27.62
CA GLU A 53 24.02 1.53 27.40
C GLU A 53 24.28 1.96 25.95
N VAL A 54 23.65 1.29 24.97
CA VAL A 54 23.78 1.62 23.55
C VAL A 54 23.16 2.99 23.26
N PHE A 55 21.99 3.27 23.82
CA PHE A 55 21.34 4.58 23.68
C PHE A 55 22.09 5.70 24.39
N GLN A 56 22.71 5.44 25.54
CA GLN A 56 23.54 6.44 26.24
C GLN A 56 24.76 6.84 25.40
N LYS A 57 25.48 5.86 24.85
CA LYS A 57 26.60 6.12 23.92
C LYS A 57 26.13 6.91 22.69
N ALA A 58 25.00 6.52 22.12
CA ALA A 58 24.43 7.23 20.98
C ALA A 58 24.04 8.69 21.33
N GLU A 59 23.47 8.92 22.52
CA GLU A 59 23.11 10.26 23.00
C GLU A 59 24.34 11.18 23.18
N GLU A 60 25.45 10.64 23.66
CA GLU A 60 26.72 11.38 23.76
C GLU A 60 27.18 11.88 22.39
N ILE A 61 27.17 11.00 21.38
CA ILE A 61 27.54 11.36 20.00
C ILE A 61 26.52 12.37 19.41
N LEU A 62 25.22 12.15 19.64
CA LEU A 62 24.15 13.04 19.17
C LEU A 62 24.35 14.48 19.65
N LYS A 63 24.73 14.68 20.92
CA LYS A 63 24.98 16.03 21.48
C LYS A 63 26.06 16.80 20.71
N GLU A 64 27.06 16.11 20.17
CA GLU A 64 28.13 16.73 19.39
C GLU A 64 27.69 17.13 17.97
N ILE A 65 26.67 16.46 17.42
CA ILE A 65 26.15 16.74 16.08
C ILE A 65 24.81 17.50 16.08
N GLY A 66 24.39 18.05 17.24
CA GLY A 66 23.13 18.79 17.39
C GLY A 66 21.89 17.90 17.29
N GLY A 67 22.04 16.61 17.59
CA GLY A 67 20.96 15.63 17.60
C GLY A 67 20.26 15.48 18.94
N GLU A 68 19.17 14.72 18.92
CA GLU A 68 18.28 14.48 20.06
C GLU A 68 17.84 13.02 20.13
N LEU A 69 17.67 12.51 21.35
CA LEU A 69 17.07 11.22 21.63
C LEU A 69 15.65 11.40 22.16
N LEU A 70 14.68 10.76 21.50
CA LEU A 70 13.31 10.64 21.96
C LEU A 70 13.05 9.20 22.40
N THR A 71 12.46 8.99 23.57
CA THR A 71 12.22 7.64 24.11
C THR A 71 10.74 7.38 24.30
N HIS A 72 10.28 6.23 23.83
CA HIS A 72 8.96 5.70 24.13
C HIS A 72 8.99 4.79 25.36
N GLU A 73 7.96 4.88 26.21
CA GLU A 73 7.80 3.95 27.34
C GLU A 73 7.56 2.49 26.90
N LYS A 74 7.00 2.29 25.70
CA LYS A 74 6.70 0.99 25.11
C LYS A 74 6.81 1.05 23.59
N ASN A 75 7.11 -0.09 22.98
CA ASN A 75 7.14 -0.22 21.52
C ASN A 75 5.81 0.19 20.87
N LYS A 76 5.89 1.22 20.02
CA LYS A 76 4.80 1.72 19.18
C LYS A 76 4.97 1.32 17.70
N GLY A 77 6.04 0.62 17.36
CA GLY A 77 6.41 0.18 16.02
C GLY A 77 7.06 1.29 15.18
N LYS A 78 7.71 0.90 14.08
CA LYS A 78 8.43 1.80 13.15
C LYS A 78 7.58 2.99 12.69
N GLY A 79 6.34 2.77 12.27
CA GLY A 79 5.42 3.84 11.87
C GLY A 79 5.05 4.77 13.04
N GLY A 80 4.90 4.22 14.24
CA GLY A 80 4.70 4.99 15.46
C GLY A 80 5.89 5.89 15.80
N ALA A 81 7.11 5.34 15.75
CA ALA A 81 8.36 6.08 15.96
C ALA A 81 8.55 7.20 14.92
N ILE A 82 8.31 6.92 13.63
CA ILE A 82 8.38 7.92 12.56
C ILE A 82 7.36 9.05 12.78
N ARG A 83 6.11 8.75 13.20
CA ARG A 83 5.12 9.80 13.50
C ARG A 83 5.51 10.65 14.69
N THR A 84 6.07 10.07 15.75
CA THR A 84 6.62 10.83 16.88
C THR A 84 7.70 11.80 16.39
N ALA A 85 8.62 11.34 15.55
CA ALA A 85 9.65 12.18 14.96
C ALA A 85 9.07 13.30 14.10
N PHE A 86 8.07 13.02 13.27
CA PHE A 86 7.44 14.05 12.45
C PHE A 86 6.75 15.12 13.30
N ALA A 87 6.03 14.72 14.36
CA ALA A 87 5.40 15.66 15.27
C ALA A 87 6.45 16.57 15.93
N HIS A 88 7.54 15.96 16.44
CA HIS A 88 8.67 16.67 17.05
C HIS A 88 9.32 17.66 16.07
N VAL A 89 9.62 17.23 14.84
CA VAL A 89 10.22 18.09 13.81
C VAL A 89 9.29 19.26 13.45
N LEU A 90 8.00 18.98 13.26
CA LEU A 90 7.03 20.01 12.89
C LEU A 90 6.90 21.10 13.96
N GLU A 91 7.03 20.73 15.23
CA GLU A 91 6.97 21.62 16.39
C GLU A 91 8.29 22.37 16.62
N LYS A 92 9.42 21.66 16.71
CA LYS A 92 10.70 22.22 17.15
C LYS A 92 11.52 22.85 16.03
N TYR A 93 11.33 22.40 14.78
CA TYR A 93 12.08 22.86 13.61
C TYR A 93 11.12 23.50 12.58
N PRO A 94 10.63 24.73 12.84
CA PRO A 94 9.66 25.39 11.96
C PRO A 94 10.20 25.67 10.55
N GLU A 95 11.51 25.93 10.44
CA GLU A 95 12.22 26.21 9.20
C GLU A 95 12.62 24.95 8.41
N ALA A 96 12.44 23.75 8.97
CA ALA A 96 12.81 22.51 8.29
C ALA A 96 11.91 22.30 7.06
N ILE A 97 12.53 22.19 5.88
CA ILE A 97 11.81 21.99 4.61
C ILE A 97 11.26 20.56 4.45
N GLY A 98 11.76 19.63 5.25
CA GLY A 98 11.38 18.22 5.28
C GLY A 98 12.30 17.44 6.20
N VAL A 99 12.26 16.12 6.10
CA VAL A 99 13.12 15.19 6.86
C VAL A 99 13.67 14.11 5.94
N VAL A 100 14.78 13.50 6.33
CA VAL A 100 15.20 12.21 5.79
C VAL A 100 14.99 11.14 6.84
N THR A 101 14.39 10.00 6.49
CA THR A 101 14.34 8.82 7.35
C THR A 101 15.44 7.84 6.95
N ALA A 102 16.11 7.19 7.90
CA ALA A 102 17.01 6.08 7.62
C ALA A 102 16.92 5.02 8.73
N ASP A 103 17.17 3.75 8.38
CA ASP A 103 17.19 2.65 9.35
C ASP A 103 18.49 2.68 10.19
N CYS A 104 18.40 2.22 11.44
CA CYS A 104 19.49 2.27 12.43
C CYS A 104 20.51 1.11 12.33
N ASP A 105 20.29 0.16 11.42
CA ASP A 105 21.07 -1.08 11.29
C ASP A 105 22.34 -0.96 10.45
N GLY A 106 22.62 0.25 9.95
CA GLY A 106 23.79 0.54 9.12
C GLY A 106 23.67 0.07 7.67
N GLN A 107 22.47 -0.30 7.19
CA GLN A 107 22.31 -0.74 5.78
C GLN A 107 22.38 0.41 4.76
N HIS A 108 22.24 1.65 5.22
CA HIS A 108 22.29 2.83 4.37
C HIS A 108 23.66 3.51 4.48
N HIS A 109 24.37 3.63 3.37
CA HIS A 109 25.60 4.40 3.34
C HIS A 109 25.32 5.88 3.65
N VAL A 110 26.22 6.52 4.39
CA VAL A 110 26.12 7.94 4.71
C VAL A 110 26.07 8.80 3.44
N GLU A 111 26.79 8.41 2.40
CA GLU A 111 26.76 9.07 1.08
C GLU A 111 25.38 9.03 0.42
N ASP A 112 24.63 7.93 0.61
CA ASP A 112 23.27 7.77 0.09
C ASP A 112 22.29 8.65 0.87
N ILE A 113 22.42 8.72 2.21
CA ILE A 113 21.65 9.65 3.05
C ILE A 113 21.88 11.09 2.59
N LEU A 114 23.15 11.49 2.42
CA LEU A 114 23.50 12.82 1.92
C LEU A 114 22.97 13.07 0.50
N ALA A 115 22.92 12.06 -0.37
CA ALA A 115 22.33 12.19 -1.71
C ALA A 115 20.83 12.47 -1.66
N ILE A 116 20.11 11.79 -0.76
CA ILE A 116 18.68 12.02 -0.53
C ILE A 116 18.44 13.42 0.05
N MET A 117 19.24 13.85 1.04
CA MET A 117 19.15 15.20 1.62
C MET A 117 19.37 16.28 0.55
N ARG A 118 20.40 16.13 -0.30
CA ARG A 118 20.65 17.04 -1.42
C ARG A 118 19.46 17.10 -2.38
N ARG A 119 18.93 15.93 -2.78
CA ARG A 119 17.81 15.87 -3.71
C ARG A 119 16.52 16.45 -3.11
N LEU A 120 16.27 16.27 -1.82
CA LEU A 120 15.14 16.91 -1.12
C LEU A 120 15.33 18.42 -1.04
N SER A 121 16.55 18.91 -0.82
CA SER A 121 16.86 20.34 -0.87
C SER A 121 16.64 20.95 -2.26
N GLU A 122 16.93 20.20 -3.33
CA GLU A 122 16.67 20.62 -4.72
C GLU A 122 15.18 20.59 -5.07
N LYS A 123 14.44 19.62 -4.52
CA LYS A 123 13.02 19.36 -4.80
C LYS A 123 12.21 19.23 -3.50
N PRO A 124 11.97 20.33 -2.78
CA PRO A 124 11.35 20.32 -1.45
C PRO A 124 9.85 19.95 -1.45
N ASP A 125 9.24 19.79 -2.62
CA ASP A 125 7.84 19.36 -2.78
C ASP A 125 7.72 17.90 -3.26
N CYS A 126 8.83 17.18 -3.39
CA CYS A 126 8.86 15.80 -3.86
C CYS A 126 9.15 14.81 -2.73
N LEU A 127 8.53 13.64 -2.80
CA LEU A 127 8.94 12.47 -2.01
C LEU A 127 10.16 11.86 -2.70
N ILE A 128 11.31 11.91 -2.04
CA ILE A 128 12.55 11.32 -2.56
C ILE A 128 12.66 9.89 -2.02
N ALA A 129 12.65 8.89 -2.90
CA ALA A 129 12.74 7.49 -2.53
C ALA A 129 14.13 6.93 -2.83
N GLY A 130 14.80 6.39 -1.82
CA GLY A 130 15.96 5.53 -2.02
C GLY A 130 15.54 4.24 -2.72
N VAL A 131 16.28 3.85 -3.76
CA VAL A 131 16.02 2.63 -4.52
C VAL A 131 17.26 1.76 -4.51
N ARG A 132 17.15 0.62 -3.85
CA ARG A 132 18.22 -0.36 -3.81
C ARG A 132 18.48 -0.88 -5.21
N ARG A 133 19.74 -0.83 -5.66
CA ARG A 133 20.14 -1.53 -6.88
C ARG A 133 20.21 -3.02 -6.59
N PHE A 134 19.36 -3.79 -7.27
CA PHE A 134 19.31 -5.26 -7.17
C PHE A 134 20.21 -5.93 -8.22
N ASP A 135 21.34 -5.29 -8.56
CA ASP A 135 22.27 -5.70 -9.62
C ASP A 135 23.49 -6.48 -9.11
N GLY A 136 23.67 -6.60 -7.78
CA GLY A 136 24.75 -7.38 -7.17
C GLY A 136 24.45 -8.88 -7.00
N GLU A 137 25.49 -9.72 -7.06
CA GLU A 137 25.42 -11.18 -6.88
C GLU A 137 24.93 -11.62 -5.49
N ASP A 138 25.00 -10.73 -4.49
CA ASP A 138 24.67 -11.01 -3.08
C ASP A 138 23.19 -10.78 -2.69
N VAL A 139 22.34 -10.36 -3.63
CA VAL A 139 20.92 -10.12 -3.34
C VAL A 139 20.18 -11.46 -3.18
N PRO A 140 19.51 -11.75 -2.05
CA PRO A 140 18.66 -12.92 -1.95
C PRO A 140 17.53 -12.84 -2.99
N TRP A 141 17.57 -13.70 -4.01
CA TRP A 141 16.62 -13.69 -5.13
C TRP A 141 15.14 -13.65 -4.71
N LYS A 142 14.81 -14.27 -3.56
CA LYS A 142 13.46 -14.25 -2.96
C LYS A 142 13.03 -12.84 -2.53
N SER A 143 13.94 -12.06 -1.95
CA SER A 143 13.69 -10.68 -1.53
C SER A 143 13.49 -9.77 -2.75
N ALA A 144 14.35 -9.91 -3.77
CA ALA A 144 14.22 -9.17 -5.03
C ALA A 144 12.88 -9.47 -5.74
N PHE A 145 12.46 -10.74 -5.78
CA PHE A 145 11.18 -11.12 -6.37
C PHE A 145 9.99 -10.55 -5.58
N GLY A 146 10.03 -10.66 -4.24
CA GLY A 146 9.00 -10.11 -3.36
C GLY A 146 8.83 -8.59 -3.51
N ASN A 147 9.94 -7.84 -3.56
CA ASN A 147 9.89 -6.40 -3.79
C ASN A 147 9.36 -6.08 -5.21
N LYS A 148 9.81 -6.78 -6.26
CA LYS A 148 9.27 -6.58 -7.63
C LYS A 148 7.78 -6.83 -7.71
N LEU A 149 7.28 -7.87 -7.04
CA LEU A 149 5.84 -8.15 -6.97
C LEU A 149 5.10 -7.03 -6.23
N THR A 150 5.60 -6.63 -5.06
CA THR A 150 4.99 -5.56 -4.25
C THR A 150 4.99 -4.23 -4.98
N ALA A 151 6.09 -3.87 -5.65
CA ALA A 151 6.21 -2.70 -6.51
C ALA A 151 5.18 -2.70 -7.65
N LYS A 152 4.99 -3.84 -8.33
CA LYS A 152 3.94 -3.98 -9.34
C LYS A 152 2.54 -3.82 -8.75
N VAL A 153 2.28 -4.39 -7.58
CA VAL A 153 0.98 -4.30 -6.91
C VAL A 153 0.70 -2.86 -6.47
N VAL A 154 1.66 -2.19 -5.81
CA VAL A 154 1.56 -0.78 -5.44
C VAL A 154 1.32 0.07 -6.68
N SER A 155 2.17 -0.09 -7.71
CA SER A 155 2.05 0.67 -8.95
C SER A 155 0.70 0.48 -9.62
N TYR A 156 0.21 -0.75 -9.62
CA TYR A 156 -1.10 -1.05 -10.13
C TYR A 156 -2.20 -0.38 -9.31
N ILE A 157 -2.15 -0.40 -7.98
CA ILE A 157 -3.21 0.13 -7.11
C ILE A 157 -3.23 1.66 -7.06
N SER A 158 -2.08 2.30 -6.92
CA SER A 158 -1.99 3.75 -6.70
C SER A 158 -1.63 4.54 -7.96
N GLY A 159 -1.26 3.87 -9.05
CA GLY A 159 -0.75 4.53 -10.26
C GLY A 159 0.67 5.09 -10.11
N ILE A 160 1.30 4.92 -8.94
CA ILE A 160 2.69 5.33 -8.68
C ILE A 160 3.65 4.47 -9.49
N ARG A 161 4.74 5.04 -9.98
CA ARG A 161 5.86 4.26 -10.51
C ARG A 161 7.00 4.34 -9.51
N ILE A 162 7.26 3.23 -8.83
CA ILE A 162 8.37 3.08 -7.90
C ILE A 162 8.95 1.66 -8.03
N SER A 163 10.26 1.58 -8.01
CA SER A 163 11.09 0.40 -8.23
C SER A 163 11.35 -0.35 -6.92
N ASP A 164 11.38 0.37 -5.79
CA ASP A 164 11.54 -0.21 -4.46
C ASP A 164 10.52 0.36 -3.47
N THR A 165 9.63 -0.52 -2.99
CA THR A 165 8.55 -0.13 -2.07
C THR A 165 8.93 -0.27 -0.60
N GLN A 166 10.03 -0.98 -0.33
CA GLN A 166 10.40 -1.45 1.01
C GLN A 166 11.62 -0.72 1.57
N CYS A 167 12.28 0.13 0.79
CA CYS A 167 13.36 0.97 1.29
C CYS A 167 12.83 2.03 2.28
N GLY A 168 13.42 2.06 3.47
CA GLY A 168 13.14 3.03 4.53
C GLY A 168 13.87 4.37 4.36
N LEU A 169 14.88 4.43 3.48
CA LEU A 169 15.61 5.65 3.18
C LEU A 169 14.80 6.59 2.28
N ARG A 170 14.21 7.63 2.86
CA ARG A 170 13.29 8.54 2.15
C ARG A 170 13.46 9.98 2.58
N GLY A 171 13.47 10.89 1.63
CA GLY A 171 13.33 12.33 1.84
C GLY A 171 11.87 12.74 1.74
N ILE A 172 11.31 13.25 2.82
CA ILE A 172 9.88 13.48 2.99
C ILE A 172 9.66 14.99 3.18
N PRO A 173 8.89 15.65 2.29
CA PRO A 173 8.68 17.09 2.35
C PRO A 173 7.79 17.46 3.54
N ARG A 174 7.98 18.67 4.10
CA ARG A 174 7.27 19.14 5.31
C ARG A 174 5.75 19.08 5.17
N SER A 175 5.22 19.45 4.00
CA SER A 175 3.79 19.36 3.68
C SER A 175 3.26 17.95 3.83
N PHE A 176 4.01 16.96 3.33
CA PHE A 176 3.61 15.56 3.41
C PHE A 176 3.71 15.01 4.84
N MET A 177 4.72 15.41 5.62
CA MET A 177 4.83 15.03 7.03
C MET A 177 3.56 15.36 7.83
N LYS A 178 2.95 16.53 7.58
CA LYS A 178 1.71 16.95 8.26
C LYS A 178 0.53 16.03 7.95
N GLU A 179 0.41 15.58 6.69
CA GLU A 179 -0.62 14.60 6.30
C GLU A 179 -0.34 13.24 6.94
N LEU A 180 0.92 12.82 6.95
CA LEU A 180 1.36 11.52 7.44
C LEU A 180 1.09 11.32 8.94
N LEU A 181 1.02 12.39 9.75
CA LEU A 181 0.61 12.30 11.16
C LEU A 181 -0.76 11.62 11.36
N ASN A 182 -1.66 11.73 10.39
CA ASN A 182 -3.00 11.17 10.46
C ASN A 182 -3.14 9.81 9.76
N VAL A 183 -2.05 9.29 9.20
CA VAL A 183 -2.05 8.01 8.48
C VAL A 183 -1.97 6.86 9.47
N PRO A 184 -2.94 5.93 9.48
CA PRO A 184 -2.96 4.82 10.42
C PRO A 184 -1.87 3.80 10.08
N GLY A 185 -1.44 3.00 11.05
CA GLY A 185 -0.46 1.94 10.85
C GLY A 185 0.83 2.25 11.60
N ASP A 186 1.23 1.32 12.44
CA ASP A 186 2.23 1.55 13.48
C ASP A 186 3.51 0.77 13.21
N GLY A 187 3.43 -0.28 12.39
CA GLY A 187 4.59 -1.09 11.99
C GLY A 187 5.14 -0.74 10.60
N PHE A 188 5.82 -1.71 10.00
CA PHE A 188 6.41 -1.62 8.66
C PHE A 188 5.42 -1.31 7.54
N GLU A 189 4.13 -1.56 7.76
CA GLU A 189 3.09 -1.22 6.79
C GLU A 189 2.97 0.29 6.52
N TYR A 190 3.48 1.11 7.44
CA TYR A 190 3.45 2.56 7.35
C TYR A 190 4.23 3.06 6.11
N ASP A 191 5.35 2.43 5.76
CA ASP A 191 6.13 2.75 4.55
C ASP A 191 5.30 2.53 3.27
N THR A 192 4.49 1.47 3.23
CA THR A 192 3.58 1.21 2.10
C THR A 192 2.46 2.25 2.05
N ARG A 193 1.87 2.59 3.21
CA ARG A 193 0.81 3.61 3.27
C ARG A 193 1.31 4.99 2.87
N MET A 194 2.51 5.37 3.30
CA MET A 194 3.16 6.59 2.85
C MET A 194 3.24 6.65 1.32
N LEU A 195 3.65 5.56 0.66
CA LEU A 195 3.61 5.54 -0.81
C LEU A 195 2.18 5.73 -1.34
N LEU A 196 1.21 4.97 -0.83
CA LEU A 196 -0.19 5.11 -1.29
C LEU A 196 -0.75 6.53 -1.09
N GLU A 197 -0.43 7.20 0.01
CA GLU A 197 -0.89 8.57 0.30
C GLU A 197 -0.20 9.64 -0.55
N SER A 198 1.01 9.37 -1.05
CA SER A 198 1.68 10.27 -1.99
C SER A 198 1.02 10.31 -3.38
N ALA A 199 0.21 9.30 -3.71
CA ALA A 199 -0.33 9.09 -5.05
C ALA A 199 -1.15 10.29 -5.55
N GLY A 200 -0.70 10.91 -6.64
CA GLY A 200 -1.38 12.06 -7.26
C GLY A 200 -1.27 13.37 -6.48
N LYS A 201 -0.59 13.37 -5.32
CA LYS A 201 -0.39 14.56 -4.47
C LYS A 201 1.06 15.04 -4.46
N TYR A 202 2.01 14.10 -4.34
CA TYR A 202 3.44 14.38 -4.23
C TYR A 202 4.20 13.64 -5.34
N PRO A 203 4.94 14.33 -6.22
CA PRO A 203 5.80 13.67 -7.18
C PRO A 203 6.85 12.82 -6.45
N ILE A 204 7.12 11.62 -6.98
CA ILE A 204 8.14 10.72 -6.43
C ILE A 204 9.38 10.74 -7.34
N GLU A 205 10.53 10.93 -6.73
CA GLU A 205 11.84 10.91 -7.39
C GLU A 205 12.70 9.80 -6.80
N GLU A 206 13.25 8.95 -7.68
CA GLU A 206 14.09 7.83 -7.27
C GLU A 206 15.56 8.24 -7.25
N VAL A 207 16.25 7.91 -6.17
CA VAL A 207 17.71 8.01 -6.05
C VAL A 207 18.25 6.61 -5.83
N GLY A 208 19.10 6.14 -6.73
CA GLY A 208 19.71 4.82 -6.61
C GLY A 208 20.71 4.79 -5.45
N ILE A 209 20.51 3.85 -4.52
CA ILE A 209 21.36 3.68 -3.33
C ILE A 209 22.13 2.37 -3.38
N GLN A 210 23.27 2.32 -2.71
CA GLN A 210 24.02 1.09 -2.53
C GLN A 210 23.34 0.24 -1.46
N THR A 211 23.37 -1.08 -1.61
CA THR A 211 22.78 -1.99 -0.62
C THR A 211 23.88 -2.75 0.08
N ILE A 212 24.01 -2.55 1.39
CA ILE A 212 24.88 -3.38 2.23
C ILE A 212 24.10 -4.65 2.57
N TYR A 213 24.36 -5.73 1.83
CA TYR A 213 23.91 -7.06 2.23
C TYR A 213 24.95 -7.65 3.18
N ASP A 214 24.70 -7.52 4.47
CA ASP A 214 25.56 -8.17 5.46
C ASP A 214 25.36 -9.69 5.40
N SER A 215 26.30 -10.34 4.71
CA SER A 215 26.37 -11.78 4.56
C SER A 215 26.99 -12.42 5.81
N LYS A 216 26.38 -12.31 7.01
CA LYS A 216 26.66 -13.23 8.14
C LYS A 216 25.81 -13.03 9.41
N GLU A 217 25.22 -14.16 9.84
CA GLU A 217 24.89 -14.69 11.17
C GLU A 217 24.25 -13.84 12.29
N ASN A 218 24.37 -12.50 12.34
CA ASN A 218 23.85 -11.70 13.47
C ASN A 218 22.82 -10.62 13.09
N HIS A 219 22.34 -10.59 11.85
CA HIS A 219 21.32 -9.62 11.45
C HIS A 219 19.94 -10.02 11.99
N GLN A 220 19.51 -9.36 13.07
CA GLN A 220 18.14 -9.47 13.56
C GLN A 220 17.29 -8.35 12.94
N THR A 221 16.62 -8.65 11.84
CA THR A 221 15.50 -7.80 11.42
C THR A 221 14.29 -8.11 12.30
N HIS A 222 13.72 -7.08 12.92
CA HIS A 222 12.44 -7.22 13.65
C HIS A 222 11.25 -7.39 12.69
N PHE A 223 11.48 -7.35 11.37
CA PHE A 223 10.50 -7.68 10.36
C PHE A 223 10.15 -9.17 10.44
N ARG A 224 8.90 -9.49 10.81
CA ARG A 224 8.38 -10.85 10.86
C ARG A 224 7.79 -11.20 9.49
N PRO A 225 8.47 -12.05 8.67
CA PRO A 225 8.17 -12.14 7.23
C PRO A 225 6.72 -12.46 6.91
N VAL A 226 6.08 -13.36 7.67
CA VAL A 226 4.68 -13.74 7.43
C VAL A 226 3.72 -12.68 7.93
N ARG A 227 3.83 -12.28 9.20
CA ARG A 227 2.87 -11.38 9.86
C ARG A 227 2.85 -10.00 9.21
N ASP A 228 4.02 -9.45 8.96
CA ASP A 228 4.13 -8.07 8.49
C ASP A 228 3.82 -8.00 6.98
N SER A 229 4.18 -9.03 6.21
CA SER A 229 3.69 -9.17 4.83
C SER A 229 2.17 -9.27 4.76
N ILE A 230 1.51 -10.07 5.63
CA ILE A 230 0.05 -10.15 5.66
C ILE A 230 -0.56 -8.77 5.93
N ARG A 231 0.05 -7.94 6.78
CA ARG A 231 -0.44 -6.60 7.07
C ARG A 231 -0.33 -5.67 5.86
N ILE A 232 0.81 -5.71 5.14
CA ILE A 232 1.02 -5.00 3.87
C ILE A 232 0.00 -5.47 2.82
N TYR A 233 -0.12 -6.77 2.60
CA TYR A 233 -1.06 -7.34 1.63
C TYR A 233 -2.52 -7.09 2.01
N ARG A 234 -2.86 -6.98 3.29
CA ARG A 234 -4.21 -6.57 3.72
C ARG A 234 -4.50 -5.14 3.30
N ILE A 235 -3.54 -4.24 3.34
CA ILE A 235 -3.72 -2.84 2.90
C ILE A 235 -3.88 -2.80 1.38
N LEU A 236 -3.01 -3.48 0.65
CA LEU A 236 -3.05 -3.54 -0.81
C LEU A 236 -4.30 -4.29 -1.31
N GLY A 237 -4.70 -5.34 -0.60
CA GLY A 237 -5.80 -6.22 -0.94
C GLY A 237 -7.15 -5.86 -0.31
N ALA A 238 -7.23 -4.85 0.58
CA ALA A 238 -8.47 -4.52 1.29
C ALA A 238 -9.63 -4.28 0.32
N ARG A 239 -9.42 -3.43 -0.70
CA ARG A 239 -10.44 -3.16 -1.74
C ARG A 239 -10.84 -4.42 -2.50
N PHE A 240 -9.88 -5.30 -2.79
CA PHE A 240 -10.16 -6.56 -3.47
C PHE A 240 -10.95 -7.53 -2.59
N ILE A 241 -10.61 -7.61 -1.30
CA ILE A 241 -11.36 -8.42 -0.32
C ILE A 241 -12.79 -7.87 -0.17
N THR A 242 -12.96 -6.55 -0.05
CA THR A 242 -14.29 -5.94 -0.01
C THR A 242 -15.08 -6.20 -1.29
N PHE A 243 -14.42 -6.21 -2.45
CA PHE A 243 -15.03 -6.58 -3.73
C PHE A 243 -15.50 -8.05 -3.77
N ILE A 244 -14.70 -8.98 -3.22
CA ILE A 244 -15.11 -10.39 -3.06
C ILE A 244 -16.37 -10.48 -2.20
N PHE A 245 -16.39 -9.81 -1.04
CA PHE A 245 -17.57 -9.81 -0.16
C PHE A 245 -18.79 -9.12 -0.81
N ALA A 246 -18.61 -8.05 -1.58
CA ALA A 246 -19.68 -7.42 -2.35
C ALA A 246 -20.28 -8.38 -3.39
N SER A 247 -19.42 -9.13 -4.08
CA SER A 247 -19.84 -10.11 -5.10
C SER A 247 -20.50 -11.34 -4.50
N LEU A 248 -19.98 -11.85 -3.38
CA LEU A 248 -20.58 -12.96 -2.64
C LEU A 248 -21.93 -12.56 -2.04
N SER A 249 -22.02 -11.38 -1.41
CA SER A 249 -23.30 -10.88 -0.86
C SER A 249 -24.34 -10.65 -1.95
N SER A 250 -23.95 -10.13 -3.12
CA SER A 250 -24.84 -10.04 -4.27
C SER A 250 -25.37 -11.40 -4.73
N SER A 251 -24.55 -12.45 -4.66
CA SER A 251 -24.97 -13.79 -5.03
C SER A 251 -25.98 -14.35 -4.02
N VAL A 252 -25.80 -14.06 -2.72
CA VAL A 252 -26.78 -14.39 -1.67
C VAL A 252 -28.09 -13.64 -1.87
N VAL A 253 -28.03 -12.34 -2.18
CA VAL A 253 -29.21 -11.51 -2.51
C VAL A 253 -29.96 -12.10 -3.70
N ASP A 254 -29.24 -12.51 -4.75
CA ASP A 254 -29.86 -13.11 -5.93
C ASP A 254 -30.64 -14.39 -5.60
N ILE A 255 -30.01 -15.33 -4.90
CA ILE A 255 -30.65 -16.60 -4.51
C ILE A 255 -31.86 -16.34 -3.61
N GLY A 256 -31.73 -15.40 -2.66
CA GLY A 256 -32.81 -15.00 -1.76
C GLY A 256 -34.01 -14.40 -2.51
N LEU A 257 -33.76 -13.46 -3.42
CA LEU A 257 -34.78 -12.83 -4.25
C LEU A 257 -35.44 -13.82 -5.20
N PHE A 258 -34.67 -14.70 -5.82
CA PHE A 258 -35.19 -15.76 -6.68
C PHE A 258 -36.15 -16.67 -5.91
N ALA A 259 -35.76 -17.12 -4.72
CA ALA A 259 -36.60 -17.95 -3.86
C ALA A 259 -37.88 -17.21 -3.42
N LEU A 260 -37.77 -15.92 -3.08
CA LEU A 260 -38.91 -15.07 -2.73
C LEU A 260 -39.88 -14.94 -3.89
N PHE A 261 -39.41 -14.56 -5.08
CA PHE A 261 -40.26 -14.41 -6.27
C PHE A 261 -40.94 -15.72 -6.65
N CYS A 262 -40.24 -16.85 -6.60
CA CYS A 262 -40.84 -18.16 -6.83
C CYS A 262 -42.00 -18.45 -5.84
N ARG A 263 -41.84 -18.10 -4.56
CA ARG A 263 -42.91 -18.24 -3.56
C ARG A 263 -44.09 -17.30 -3.82
N LEU A 264 -43.82 -16.06 -4.21
CA LEU A 264 -44.86 -15.05 -4.50
C LEU A 264 -45.69 -15.43 -5.73
N PHE A 265 -45.05 -15.88 -6.80
CA PHE A 265 -45.74 -16.37 -8.00
C PHE A 265 -46.54 -17.64 -7.72
N ARG A 266 -45.98 -18.60 -6.97
CA ARG A 266 -46.70 -19.83 -6.60
C ARG A 266 -47.94 -19.57 -5.75
N ARG A 267 -47.91 -18.55 -4.87
CA ARG A 267 -49.04 -18.17 -4.02
C ARG A 267 -50.06 -17.26 -4.72
N GLY A 268 -49.83 -16.89 -5.98
CA GLY A 268 -50.74 -16.00 -6.73
C GLY A 268 -50.77 -14.54 -6.22
N ILE A 269 -49.85 -14.17 -5.31
CA ILE A 269 -49.76 -12.80 -4.76
C ILE A 269 -49.25 -11.84 -5.83
N LEU A 270 -48.32 -12.31 -6.66
CA LEU A 270 -47.78 -11.56 -7.79
C LEU A 270 -48.34 -12.17 -9.08
N GLN A 271 -49.15 -11.41 -9.81
CA GLN A 271 -49.72 -11.86 -11.07
C GLN A 271 -48.79 -11.49 -12.23
N MET A 272 -48.58 -12.43 -13.16
CA MET A 272 -47.83 -12.15 -14.38
C MET A 272 -48.64 -11.17 -15.26
N PRO A 273 -48.01 -10.11 -15.81
CA PRO A 273 -48.64 -9.32 -16.86
C PRO A 273 -49.08 -10.22 -18.02
N ALA A 274 -50.23 -9.96 -18.63
CA ALA A 274 -50.79 -10.80 -19.70
C ALA A 274 -49.80 -11.07 -20.86
N ILE A 275 -48.90 -10.11 -21.12
CA ILE A 275 -47.81 -10.18 -22.13
C ILE A 275 -46.73 -11.23 -21.77
N LEU A 276 -46.49 -11.50 -20.47
CA LEU A 276 -45.49 -12.45 -19.98
C LEU A 276 -46.06 -13.83 -19.62
N SER A 277 -47.36 -14.06 -19.84
CA SER A 277 -48.06 -15.32 -19.51
C SER A 277 -47.47 -16.59 -20.14
N ARG A 278 -46.63 -16.45 -21.19
CA ARG A 278 -45.93 -17.56 -21.87
C ARG A 278 -44.57 -17.91 -21.26
N VAL A 279 -44.02 -17.08 -20.38
CA VAL A 279 -42.73 -17.33 -19.72
C VAL A 279 -42.98 -18.15 -18.45
N PRO A 280 -42.31 -19.30 -18.23
CA PRO A 280 -42.45 -20.02 -16.98
C PRO A 280 -42.05 -19.08 -15.84
N TYR A 281 -42.87 -18.97 -14.78
CA TYR A 281 -42.66 -18.01 -13.67
C TYR A 281 -41.24 -18.06 -13.07
N VAL A 282 -40.57 -19.21 -13.18
CA VAL A 282 -39.16 -19.41 -12.82
C VAL A 282 -38.23 -18.49 -13.61
N ALA A 283 -38.38 -18.39 -14.93
CA ALA A 283 -37.56 -17.51 -15.76
C ALA A 283 -37.81 -16.03 -15.43
N ALA A 284 -39.06 -15.63 -15.18
CA ALA A 284 -39.37 -14.28 -14.71
C ALA A 284 -38.73 -13.98 -13.34
N ALA A 285 -38.80 -14.93 -12.40
CA ALA A 285 -38.14 -14.82 -11.09
C ALA A 285 -36.62 -14.70 -11.24
N THR A 286 -35.98 -15.45 -12.14
CA THR A 286 -34.55 -15.35 -12.42
C THR A 286 -34.18 -13.97 -12.95
N VAL A 287 -34.91 -13.43 -13.93
CA VAL A 287 -34.62 -12.11 -14.51
C VAL A 287 -34.78 -11.01 -13.46
N LEU A 288 -35.87 -11.02 -12.69
CA LEU A 288 -36.10 -10.03 -11.64
C LEU A 288 -35.04 -10.09 -10.53
N ALA A 289 -34.70 -11.30 -10.07
CA ALA A 289 -33.64 -11.49 -9.08
C ALA A 289 -32.30 -10.95 -9.59
N ARG A 290 -31.96 -11.22 -10.86
CA ARG A 290 -30.72 -10.76 -11.49
C ARG A 290 -30.64 -9.25 -11.64
N ILE A 291 -31.73 -8.59 -12.04
CA ILE A 291 -31.77 -7.12 -12.15
C ILE A 291 -31.52 -6.48 -10.77
N LEU A 292 -32.21 -6.95 -9.74
CA LEU A 292 -32.08 -6.42 -8.39
C LEU A 292 -30.71 -6.74 -7.76
N SER A 293 -30.20 -7.96 -7.94
CA SER A 293 -28.88 -8.35 -7.43
C SER A 293 -27.75 -7.60 -8.12
N CYS A 294 -27.80 -7.41 -9.45
CA CYS A 294 -26.86 -6.57 -10.18
C CYS A 294 -26.91 -5.10 -9.75
N THR A 295 -28.11 -4.57 -9.49
CA THR A 295 -28.27 -3.19 -9.00
C THR A 295 -27.67 -3.02 -7.60
N TYR A 296 -27.88 -4.01 -6.73
CA TYR A 296 -27.23 -4.08 -5.42
C TYR A 296 -25.70 -4.15 -5.56
N ASN A 297 -25.18 -5.06 -6.40
CA ASN A 297 -23.73 -5.21 -6.62
C ASN A 297 -23.09 -3.91 -7.12
N PHE A 298 -23.71 -3.27 -8.12
CA PHE A 298 -23.28 -1.97 -8.61
C PHE A 298 -23.23 -0.93 -7.49
N THR A 299 -24.28 -0.84 -6.68
CA THR A 299 -24.38 0.17 -5.61
C THR A 299 -23.32 -0.04 -4.53
N VAL A 300 -23.09 -1.29 -4.11
CA VAL A 300 -22.03 -1.62 -3.14
C VAL A 300 -20.66 -1.34 -3.73
N ASN A 301 -20.41 -1.73 -4.97
CA ASN A 301 -19.13 -1.47 -5.62
C ASN A 301 -18.87 0.04 -5.78
N TYR A 302 -19.88 0.80 -6.20
CA TYR A 302 -19.81 2.25 -6.37
C TYR A 302 -19.52 2.97 -5.05
N LYS A 303 -20.30 2.68 -3.99
CA LYS A 303 -20.25 3.44 -2.73
C LYS A 303 -19.21 2.92 -1.74
N VAL A 304 -19.00 1.61 -1.67
CA VAL A 304 -18.22 0.97 -0.59
C VAL A 304 -16.85 0.50 -1.09
N VAL A 305 -16.80 -0.21 -2.22
CA VAL A 305 -15.56 -0.83 -2.72
C VAL A 305 -14.64 0.21 -3.36
N PHE A 306 -15.19 1.01 -4.28
CA PHE A 306 -14.42 1.95 -5.09
C PHE A 306 -14.61 3.41 -4.67
N GLN A 307 -15.66 3.72 -3.89
CA GLN A 307 -15.97 5.09 -3.42
C GLN A 307 -15.91 6.10 -4.58
N SER A 308 -16.52 5.76 -5.71
CA SER A 308 -16.37 6.52 -6.96
C SER A 308 -17.01 7.90 -6.88
N SER A 309 -16.31 8.89 -7.40
CA SER A 309 -16.78 10.28 -7.58
C SER A 309 -17.33 10.55 -8.98
N GLU A 310 -17.33 9.56 -9.88
CA GLU A 310 -17.84 9.67 -11.25
C GLU A 310 -19.36 9.83 -11.31
N HIS A 311 -19.90 10.22 -12.46
CA HIS A 311 -21.34 10.34 -12.62
C HIS A 311 -22.03 8.96 -12.63
N VAL A 312 -22.94 8.72 -11.68
CA VAL A 312 -23.64 7.43 -11.45
C VAL A 312 -24.15 6.79 -12.75
N GLY A 313 -24.82 7.55 -13.62
CA GLY A 313 -25.38 7.02 -14.86
C GLY A 313 -24.32 6.51 -15.85
N ARG A 314 -23.15 7.16 -15.91
CA ARG A 314 -22.06 6.76 -16.80
C ARG A 314 -21.38 5.50 -16.28
N SER A 315 -21.11 5.44 -14.97
CA SER A 315 -20.58 4.23 -14.32
C SER A 315 -21.55 3.06 -14.44
N ALA A 316 -22.86 3.29 -14.27
CA ALA A 316 -23.88 2.24 -14.45
C ALA A 316 -23.88 1.68 -15.88
N ALA A 317 -23.83 2.54 -16.91
CA ALA A 317 -23.78 2.10 -18.30
C ALA A 317 -22.53 1.26 -18.60
N ARG A 318 -21.35 1.70 -18.12
CA ARG A 318 -20.09 0.94 -18.27
C ARG A 318 -20.11 -0.38 -17.51
N TYR A 319 -20.69 -0.40 -16.31
CA TYR A 319 -20.85 -1.61 -15.51
C TYR A 319 -21.76 -2.63 -16.22
N LEU A 320 -22.90 -2.20 -16.74
CA LEU A 320 -23.82 -3.07 -17.49
C LEU A 320 -23.17 -3.61 -18.77
N ALA A 321 -22.46 -2.76 -19.52
CA ALA A 321 -21.73 -3.19 -20.70
C ALA A 321 -20.66 -4.24 -20.37
N LEU A 322 -19.90 -4.02 -19.28
CA LEU A 322 -18.91 -4.97 -18.79
C LEU A 322 -19.56 -6.28 -18.35
N ALA A 323 -20.66 -6.23 -17.61
CA ALA A 323 -21.37 -7.43 -17.15
C ALA A 323 -21.90 -8.26 -18.33
N ALA A 324 -22.50 -7.60 -19.34
CA ALA A 324 -22.97 -8.28 -20.55
C ALA A 324 -21.80 -8.91 -21.33
N PHE A 325 -20.71 -8.17 -21.53
CA PHE A 325 -19.51 -8.68 -22.20
C PHE A 325 -18.91 -9.88 -21.45
N GLN A 326 -18.80 -9.79 -20.13
CA GLN A 326 -18.27 -10.85 -19.28
C GLN A 326 -19.14 -12.11 -19.35
N MET A 327 -20.47 -11.97 -19.35
CA MET A 327 -21.39 -13.11 -19.50
C MET A 327 -21.22 -13.81 -20.86
N SER A 328 -21.16 -13.04 -21.96
CA SER A 328 -20.95 -13.60 -23.29
C SER A 328 -19.59 -14.27 -23.43
N LEU A 329 -18.54 -13.65 -22.89
CA LEU A 329 -17.18 -14.19 -22.92
C LEU A 329 -17.05 -15.46 -22.07
N SER A 330 -17.71 -15.52 -20.90
CA SER A 330 -17.79 -16.74 -20.08
C SER A 330 -18.44 -17.88 -20.88
N ALA A 331 -19.60 -17.63 -21.51
CA ALA A 331 -20.27 -18.65 -22.31
C ALA A 331 -19.37 -19.20 -23.43
N LEU A 332 -18.70 -18.31 -24.19
CA LEU A 332 -17.80 -18.70 -25.27
C LEU A 332 -16.58 -19.50 -24.77
N LEU A 333 -15.91 -19.03 -23.70
CA LEU A 333 -14.71 -19.66 -23.16
C LEU A 333 -15.02 -21.01 -22.51
N VAL A 334 -16.14 -21.15 -21.81
CA VAL A 334 -16.56 -22.42 -21.22
C VAL A 334 -16.90 -23.42 -22.32
N THR A 335 -17.70 -23.02 -23.32
CA THR A 335 -18.03 -23.89 -24.45
C THR A 335 -16.77 -24.32 -25.22
N GLY A 336 -15.87 -23.38 -25.53
CA GLY A 336 -14.60 -23.69 -26.19
C GLY A 336 -13.70 -24.59 -25.34
N GLY A 337 -13.63 -24.36 -24.03
CA GLY A 337 -12.85 -25.18 -23.11
C GLY A 337 -13.35 -26.62 -23.04
N VAL A 338 -14.66 -26.84 -22.97
CA VAL A 338 -15.26 -28.19 -22.98
C VAL A 338 -14.95 -28.92 -24.29
N LEU A 339 -14.95 -28.20 -25.42
CA LEU A 339 -14.60 -28.78 -26.72
C LEU A 339 -13.11 -29.14 -26.85
N LEU A 340 -12.22 -28.31 -26.29
CA LEU A 340 -10.76 -28.52 -26.38
C LEU A 340 -10.23 -29.53 -25.35
N LEU A 341 -10.88 -29.64 -24.19
CA LEU A 341 -10.46 -30.48 -23.07
C LEU A 341 -11.60 -31.40 -22.61
N PRO A 342 -12.04 -32.35 -23.46
CA PRO A 342 -13.20 -33.20 -23.16
C PRO A 342 -12.98 -34.14 -21.98
N ALA A 343 -11.72 -34.34 -21.55
CA ALA A 343 -11.38 -35.16 -20.40
C ALA A 343 -11.62 -34.46 -19.05
N LEU A 344 -11.85 -33.14 -19.03
CA LEU A 344 -12.09 -32.37 -17.81
C LEU A 344 -13.60 -32.15 -17.58
N PRO A 345 -14.07 -32.18 -16.32
CA PRO A 345 -15.46 -31.84 -16.02
C PRO A 345 -15.78 -30.39 -16.41
N GLU A 346 -16.95 -30.19 -17.04
CA GLU A 346 -17.47 -28.87 -17.43
C GLU A 346 -17.54 -27.87 -16.27
N VAL A 347 -17.85 -28.36 -15.06
CA VAL A 347 -17.87 -27.56 -13.83
C VAL A 347 -16.49 -27.01 -13.50
N LEU A 348 -15.44 -27.82 -13.66
CA LEU A 348 -14.06 -27.40 -13.38
C LEU A 348 -13.61 -26.32 -14.38
N ILE A 349 -13.89 -26.53 -15.66
CA ILE A 349 -13.58 -25.55 -16.72
C ILE A 349 -14.31 -24.23 -16.44
N LYS A 350 -15.61 -24.29 -16.09
CA LYS A 350 -16.40 -23.12 -15.73
C LYS A 350 -15.84 -22.37 -14.53
N VAL A 351 -15.46 -23.06 -13.47
CA VAL A 351 -14.87 -22.43 -12.27
C VAL A 351 -13.59 -21.67 -12.63
N VAL A 352 -12.69 -22.27 -13.43
CA VAL A 352 -11.44 -21.62 -13.85
C VAL A 352 -11.72 -20.37 -14.70
N VAL A 353 -12.57 -20.50 -15.73
CA VAL A 353 -12.93 -19.39 -16.62
C VAL A 353 -13.56 -18.24 -15.83
N ASP A 354 -14.56 -18.53 -15.01
CA ASP A 354 -15.29 -17.49 -14.27
C ASP A 354 -14.40 -16.83 -13.20
N THR A 355 -13.46 -17.56 -12.60
CA THR A 355 -12.48 -16.99 -11.66
C THR A 355 -11.54 -16.01 -12.38
N CYS A 356 -11.02 -16.38 -13.54
CA CYS A 356 -10.18 -15.49 -14.35
C CYS A 356 -10.96 -14.23 -14.78
N LEU A 357 -12.19 -14.39 -15.27
CA LEU A 357 -13.04 -13.28 -15.66
C LEU A 357 -13.42 -12.39 -14.47
N PHE A 358 -13.61 -12.95 -13.28
CA PHE A 358 -13.85 -12.20 -12.05
C PHE A 358 -12.67 -11.27 -11.70
N LEU A 359 -11.44 -11.78 -11.79
CA LEU A 359 -10.23 -10.98 -11.56
C LEU A 359 -10.06 -9.88 -12.61
N ILE A 360 -10.31 -10.18 -13.88
CA ILE A 360 -10.29 -9.20 -14.97
C ILE A 360 -11.40 -8.14 -14.77
N SER A 361 -12.58 -8.57 -14.32
CA SER A 361 -13.71 -7.67 -14.04
C SER A 361 -13.35 -6.67 -12.94
N TYR A 362 -12.72 -7.11 -11.85
CA TYR A 362 -12.21 -6.21 -10.82
C TYR A 362 -11.26 -5.16 -11.39
N TYR A 363 -10.34 -5.57 -12.28
CA TYR A 363 -9.40 -4.65 -12.94
C TYR A 363 -10.14 -3.59 -13.75
N ILE A 364 -11.08 -4.02 -14.61
CA ILE A 364 -11.79 -3.12 -15.51
C ILE A 364 -12.70 -2.19 -14.72
N GLN A 365 -13.38 -2.71 -13.70
CA GLN A 365 -14.26 -1.92 -12.83
C GLN A 365 -13.50 -0.79 -12.16
N ARG A 366 -12.33 -1.08 -11.58
CA ARG A 366 -11.51 -0.10 -10.86
C ARG A 366 -10.88 0.97 -11.76
N LYS A 367 -10.63 0.67 -13.04
CA LYS A 367 -9.88 1.57 -13.94
C LYS A 367 -10.78 2.33 -14.91
N TYR A 368 -11.88 1.73 -15.32
CA TYR A 368 -12.71 2.25 -16.41
C TYR A 368 -14.16 2.49 -16.01
N VAL A 369 -14.69 1.81 -14.99
CA VAL A 369 -16.11 1.91 -14.61
C VAL A 369 -16.32 2.91 -13.48
N PHE A 370 -15.59 2.72 -12.38
CA PHE A 370 -15.60 3.50 -11.15
C PHE A 370 -14.32 4.31 -11.04
#